data_AF-A0AB34G775-F1
#
_entry.id   AF-A0AB34G775-F1
#
_cell.length_a   1.000
_cell.length_b   1.000
_cell.length_c   1.000
_cell.angle_alpha   90.00
_cell.angle_beta   90.00
_cell.angle_gamma   90.00
#
_symmetry.space_group_name_H-M   'P 1'
#
loop_
_entity.id
_entity.type
_entity.pdbx_description
1 polymer ?
#
loop_
_entity_poly.entity_id
_entity_poly.type
_entity_poly.pdbx_seq_one_letter_code
_entity_poly.pdbx_strand_id
1 'polypeptide(L)'
;MADSGRAQAKEYFPELLLPVSLSSWNTHGLIKAIMKLLQMQALKEGHGGEKNIQDIYNIRNHPQPLITVLEHRPDCWPVLLQQLTTFFQQCPERSEVSCIQIMAPFLWYLYCEPSQLQEYAKLRLALLKVLLHPRVLCDKEQPSILEQQILQLCCDMVPCLQIRDLIQTTEVMLFIEEVYLSLLRHPVFWKIQLIQMTLQLLCVCEVSLNITGECSSLIHLLEHSVELLKEANILVSIKQSKKQNFSGHPRSFPGAQS
;
A
#
# COMPACT_ATOMS: atom_id res chain seq x y z
N MET A 1 15.74 -9.43 -45.80
CA MET A 1 14.28 -9.62 -45.68
C MET A 1 14.00 -10.72 -44.67
N ALA A 2 13.97 -10.40 -43.37
CA ALA A 2 13.51 -11.29 -42.30
C ALA A 2 13.47 -10.50 -40.98
N ASP A 3 12.57 -9.53 -40.82
CA ASP A 3 12.38 -8.90 -39.49
C ASP A 3 10.98 -8.31 -39.23
N SER A 4 9.98 -8.71 -40.02
CA SER A 4 8.61 -8.17 -39.86
C SER A 4 7.69 -9.05 -38.99
N GLY A 5 8.14 -10.24 -38.58
CA GLY A 5 7.30 -11.26 -37.92
C GLY A 5 7.35 -11.29 -36.39
N ARG A 6 8.32 -10.62 -35.75
CA ARG A 6 8.47 -10.62 -34.27
C ARG A 6 7.83 -9.43 -33.58
N ALA A 7 7.55 -8.34 -34.30
CA ALA A 7 6.90 -7.15 -33.75
C ALA A 7 5.39 -7.32 -33.59
N GLN A 8 4.72 -8.08 -34.47
CA GLN A 8 3.28 -8.28 -34.42
C GLN A 8 2.79 -9.24 -33.33
N ALA A 9 3.69 -10.04 -32.72
CA ALA A 9 3.32 -10.92 -31.62
C ALA A 9 3.25 -10.20 -30.25
N LYS A 10 3.62 -8.92 -30.17
CA LYS A 10 3.59 -8.14 -28.91
C LYS A 10 2.32 -7.33 -28.71
N GLU A 11 1.52 -7.14 -29.76
CA GLU A 11 0.40 -6.20 -29.75
C GLU A 11 -0.97 -6.87 -29.63
N TYR A 12 -1.07 -8.19 -29.84
CA TYR A 12 -2.37 -8.88 -29.95
C TYR A 12 -2.65 -9.95 -28.88
N PHE A 13 -1.73 -10.19 -27.95
CA PHE A 13 -1.92 -11.25 -26.94
C PHE A 13 -2.97 -10.96 -25.86
N PRO A 14 -3.26 -9.70 -25.44
CA PRO A 14 -4.34 -9.46 -24.47
C PRO A 14 -5.74 -9.40 -25.11
N GLU A 15 -5.85 -9.02 -26.39
CA GLU A 15 -7.14 -8.66 -27.00
C GLU A 15 -7.96 -9.85 -27.52
N LEU A 16 -7.34 -10.99 -27.85
CA LEU A 16 -8.05 -12.08 -28.51
C LEU A 16 -8.61 -13.19 -27.60
N LEU A 17 -8.46 -13.12 -26.27
CA LEU A 17 -8.75 -14.26 -25.38
C LEU A 17 -9.77 -14.03 -24.25
N LEU A 18 -10.40 -12.86 -24.13
CA LEU A 18 -11.16 -12.55 -22.90
C LEU A 18 -12.70 -12.55 -22.98
N PRO A 19 -13.41 -12.16 -24.05
CA PRO A 19 -14.88 -12.15 -23.95
C PRO A 19 -15.53 -13.54 -24.16
N VAL A 20 -14.86 -14.47 -24.85
CA VAL A 20 -15.51 -15.72 -25.33
C VAL A 20 -14.88 -17.03 -24.80
N SER A 21 -13.61 -17.05 -24.37
CA SER A 21 -12.92 -18.31 -23.97
C SER A 21 -12.87 -18.61 -22.46
N LEU A 22 -13.33 -17.70 -21.59
CA LEU A 22 -13.29 -17.90 -20.14
C LEU A 22 -14.27 -19.00 -19.65
N SER A 23 -15.29 -19.37 -20.44
CA SER A 23 -16.35 -20.29 -20.01
C SER A 23 -15.95 -21.77 -19.92
N SER A 24 -14.82 -22.19 -20.51
CA SER A 24 -14.42 -23.61 -20.59
C SER A 24 -13.04 -23.94 -20.03
N TRP A 25 -12.25 -22.93 -19.64
CA TRP A 25 -10.87 -23.14 -19.21
C TRP A 25 -10.78 -23.48 -17.73
N ASN A 26 -9.79 -24.29 -17.36
CA ASN A 26 -9.39 -24.48 -15.97
C ASN A 26 -8.97 -23.13 -15.38
N THR A 27 -9.88 -22.51 -14.62
CA THR A 27 -9.76 -21.17 -14.05
C THR A 27 -8.49 -20.99 -13.22
N HIS A 28 -8.11 -22.03 -12.49
CA HIS A 28 -6.90 -22.04 -11.70
C HIS A 28 -5.65 -21.95 -12.59
N GLY A 29 -5.66 -22.67 -13.72
CA GLY A 29 -4.57 -22.63 -14.71
C GLY A 29 -4.41 -21.24 -15.33
N LEU A 30 -5.54 -20.59 -15.68
CA LEU A 30 -5.54 -19.24 -16.24
C LEU A 30 -5.01 -18.21 -15.24
N ILE A 31 -5.52 -18.19 -14.01
CA ILE A 31 -5.07 -17.22 -12.99
C ILE A 31 -3.58 -17.43 -12.70
N LYS A 32 -3.13 -18.67 -12.58
CA LYS A 32 -1.71 -18.98 -12.38
C LYS A 32 -0.85 -18.50 -13.55
N ALA A 33 -1.35 -18.62 -14.79
CA ALA A 33 -0.65 -18.10 -15.97
C ALA A 33 -0.57 -16.57 -15.95
N ILE A 34 -1.68 -15.88 -15.69
CA ILE A 34 -1.73 -14.41 -15.56
C ILE A 34 -0.73 -13.95 -14.49
N MET A 35 -0.75 -14.56 -13.30
CA MET A 35 0.13 -14.19 -12.20
C MET A 35 1.60 -14.38 -12.55
N LYS A 36 1.96 -15.47 -13.24
CA LYS A 36 3.32 -15.68 -13.73
C LYS A 36 3.74 -14.62 -14.76
N LEU A 37 2.85 -14.24 -15.67
CA LEU A 37 3.13 -13.18 -16.64
C LEU A 37 3.39 -11.84 -15.94
N LEU A 38 2.58 -11.49 -14.94
CA LEU A 38 2.80 -10.29 -14.12
C LEU A 38 4.14 -10.34 -13.36
N GLN A 39 4.53 -11.50 -12.80
CA GLN A 39 5.84 -11.68 -12.18
C GLN A 39 6.99 -11.51 -13.18
N MET A 40 6.88 -12.10 -14.37
CA MET A 40 7.88 -11.96 -15.42
C MET A 40 8.03 -10.50 -15.87
N GLN A 41 6.93 -9.77 -15.97
CA GLN A 41 6.93 -8.35 -16.29
C GLN A 41 7.61 -7.54 -15.18
N ALA A 42 7.32 -7.81 -13.91
CA ALA A 42 7.98 -7.15 -12.78
C ALA A 42 9.50 -7.38 -12.79
N LEU A 43 9.93 -8.62 -13.02
CA LEU A 43 11.34 -8.99 -13.09
C LEU A 43 12.07 -8.30 -14.24
N LYS A 44 11.43 -8.23 -15.42
CA LYS A 44 12.02 -7.60 -16.60
C LYS A 44 12.23 -6.11 -16.40
N GLU A 45 11.23 -5.41 -15.84
CA GLU A 45 11.34 -3.97 -15.62
C GLU A 45 12.28 -3.62 -14.47
N GLY A 46 12.43 -4.50 -13.46
CA GLY A 46 13.46 -4.35 -12.42
C GLY A 46 14.91 -4.41 -12.95
N HIS A 47 15.12 -4.88 -14.18
CA HIS A 47 16.44 -4.86 -14.85
C HIS A 47 16.63 -3.64 -15.77
N GLY A 48 15.56 -2.87 -16.02
CA GLY A 48 15.46 -1.90 -17.12
C GLY A 48 15.59 -0.43 -16.74
N GLY A 49 16.02 -0.10 -15.51
CA GLY A 49 16.54 1.19 -15.08
C GLY A 49 15.60 2.42 -15.08
N GLU A 50 14.69 2.61 -16.05
CA GLU A 50 14.11 3.94 -16.30
C GLU A 50 12.68 3.95 -16.88
N LYS A 51 12.02 2.82 -17.13
CA LYS A 51 10.66 2.86 -17.68
C LYS A 51 9.62 3.00 -16.57
N ASN A 52 8.84 4.08 -16.63
CA ASN A 52 7.75 4.34 -15.71
C ASN A 52 6.65 3.27 -15.90
N ILE A 53 6.71 2.21 -15.08
CA ILE A 53 5.79 1.06 -15.12
C ILE A 53 4.32 1.49 -14.97
N GLN A 54 4.09 2.67 -14.38
CA GLN A 54 2.78 3.29 -14.22
C GLN A 54 2.02 3.44 -15.55
N ASP A 55 2.70 3.49 -16.69
CA ASP A 55 2.07 3.65 -18.01
C ASP A 55 1.54 2.34 -18.61
N ILE A 56 1.86 1.17 -18.04
CA ILE A 56 1.51 -0.12 -18.66
C ILE A 56 0.01 -0.43 -18.51
N TYR A 57 -0.56 -0.07 -17.37
CA TYR A 57 -1.98 -0.27 -17.08
C TYR A 57 -2.54 1.07 -16.60
N ASN A 58 -3.24 1.77 -17.49
CA ASN A 58 -3.89 3.05 -17.22
C ASN A 58 -5.34 2.97 -17.71
N ILE A 59 -6.21 3.88 -17.27
CA ILE A 59 -7.63 3.99 -17.64
C ILE A 59 -7.81 4.11 -19.17
N ARG A 60 -6.82 4.67 -19.87
CA ARG A 60 -6.80 4.81 -21.34
C ARG A 60 -6.15 3.62 -22.06
N ASN A 61 -5.54 2.70 -21.33
CA ASN A 61 -4.89 1.48 -21.82
C ASN A 61 -5.71 0.25 -21.38
N HIS A 62 -5.21 -0.96 -21.65
CA HIS A 62 -5.88 -2.18 -21.21
C HIS A 62 -5.98 -2.24 -19.68
N PRO A 63 -7.15 -2.66 -19.13
CA PRO A 63 -7.28 -2.86 -17.70
C PRO A 63 -6.28 -3.93 -17.25
N GLN A 64 -5.79 -3.79 -16.01
CA GLN A 64 -4.94 -4.80 -15.41
C GLN A 64 -5.69 -6.16 -15.43
N PRO A 65 -5.10 -7.26 -15.90
CA PRO A 65 -5.83 -8.51 -16.21
C PRO A 65 -6.65 -9.12 -15.05
N LEU A 66 -6.21 -8.93 -13.81
CA LEU A 66 -6.90 -9.37 -12.60
C LEU A 66 -8.17 -8.55 -12.31
N ILE A 67 -8.27 -7.31 -12.79
CA ILE A 67 -9.52 -6.54 -12.73
C ILE A 67 -10.60 -7.25 -13.55
N THR A 68 -10.25 -7.66 -14.78
CA THR A 68 -11.19 -8.43 -15.63
C THR A 68 -11.58 -9.75 -14.98
N VAL A 69 -10.64 -10.48 -14.35
CA VAL A 69 -10.97 -11.71 -13.61
C VAL A 69 -11.88 -11.41 -12.42
N LEU A 70 -11.60 -10.35 -11.67
CA LEU A 70 -12.39 -9.93 -10.51
C LEU A 70 -13.85 -9.67 -10.89
N GLU A 71 -14.08 -8.86 -11.93
CA GLU A 71 -15.41 -8.45 -12.40
C GLU A 71 -16.23 -9.61 -13.00
N HIS A 72 -15.59 -10.49 -13.76
CA HIS A 72 -16.32 -11.46 -14.58
C HIS A 72 -16.39 -12.86 -13.97
N ARG A 73 -15.56 -13.16 -12.95
CA ARG A 73 -15.37 -14.53 -12.41
C ARG A 73 -15.34 -14.58 -10.87
N PRO A 74 -16.49 -14.37 -10.21
CA PRO A 74 -16.59 -14.45 -8.75
C PRO A 74 -16.24 -15.82 -8.17
N ASP A 75 -16.48 -16.88 -8.96
CA ASP A 75 -16.11 -18.27 -8.63
C ASP A 75 -14.60 -18.45 -8.39
N CYS A 76 -13.78 -17.52 -8.88
CA CYS A 76 -12.33 -17.60 -8.83
C CYS A 76 -11.68 -16.77 -7.73
N TRP A 77 -12.42 -15.96 -6.96
CA TRP A 77 -11.84 -15.09 -5.94
C TRP A 77 -11.00 -15.81 -4.88
N PRO A 78 -11.37 -17.01 -4.37
CA PRO A 78 -10.53 -17.74 -3.43
C PRO A 78 -9.16 -18.12 -4.03
N VAL A 79 -9.16 -18.51 -5.30
CA VAL A 79 -7.95 -18.87 -6.05
C VAL A 79 -7.10 -17.63 -6.31
N LEU A 80 -7.73 -16.52 -6.68
CA LEU A 80 -7.10 -15.24 -6.87
C LEU A 80 -6.38 -14.80 -5.59
N LEU A 81 -7.05 -14.85 -4.45
CA LEU A 81 -6.45 -14.54 -3.14
C LEU A 81 -5.24 -15.43 -2.86
N GLN A 82 -5.36 -16.75 -3.06
CA GLN A 82 -4.24 -17.67 -2.84
C GLN A 82 -3.04 -17.33 -3.73
N GLN A 83 -3.27 -17.00 -5.01
CA GLN A 83 -2.19 -16.63 -5.91
C GLN A 83 -1.58 -15.27 -5.54
N LEU A 84 -2.38 -14.29 -5.10
CA LEU A 84 -1.89 -13.00 -4.60
C LEU A 84 -1.04 -13.18 -3.34
N THR A 85 -1.49 -14.01 -2.39
CA THR A 85 -0.69 -14.37 -1.21
C THR A 85 0.67 -14.92 -1.61
N THR A 86 0.68 -15.89 -2.53
CA THR A 86 1.93 -16.48 -3.02
C THR A 86 2.80 -15.43 -3.72
N PHE A 87 2.19 -14.59 -4.58
CA PHE A 87 2.88 -13.55 -5.34
C PHE A 87 3.59 -12.56 -4.44
N PHE A 88 2.89 -12.05 -3.43
CA PHE A 88 3.49 -11.14 -2.48
C PHE A 88 4.54 -11.89 -1.68
N GLN A 89 4.21 -12.96 -0.96
CA GLN A 89 5.13 -13.63 -0.03
C GLN A 89 6.43 -14.10 -0.69
N GLN A 90 6.38 -14.52 -1.96
CA GLN A 90 7.54 -15.00 -2.70
C GLN A 90 8.16 -13.95 -3.64
N CYS A 91 7.78 -12.68 -3.49
CA CYS A 91 8.33 -11.59 -4.27
C CYS A 91 9.85 -11.47 -4.05
N PRO A 92 10.69 -11.58 -5.10
CA PRO A 92 12.13 -11.39 -4.97
C PRO A 92 12.48 -9.94 -4.63
N GLU A 93 13.45 -9.74 -3.72
CA GLU A 93 13.90 -8.42 -3.24
C GLU A 93 14.18 -7.42 -4.38
N ARG A 94 14.88 -7.89 -5.42
CA ARG A 94 15.25 -7.07 -6.59
C ARG A 94 14.08 -6.56 -7.44
N SER A 95 12.87 -7.04 -7.20
CA SER A 95 11.66 -6.72 -7.98
C SER A 95 10.53 -6.16 -7.13
N GLU A 96 10.74 -5.92 -5.83
CA GLU A 96 9.68 -5.50 -4.90
C GLU A 96 8.96 -4.23 -5.38
N VAL A 97 9.72 -3.20 -5.78
CA VAL A 97 9.15 -1.95 -6.30
C VAL A 97 8.33 -2.20 -7.56
N SER A 98 8.87 -2.92 -8.54
CA SER A 98 8.19 -3.20 -9.82
C SER A 98 6.95 -4.09 -9.61
N CYS A 99 7.00 -5.04 -8.67
CA CYS A 99 5.86 -5.89 -8.31
C CYS A 99 4.71 -5.05 -7.76
N ILE A 100 4.98 -4.09 -6.88
CA ILE A 100 3.94 -3.18 -6.37
C ILE A 100 3.42 -2.28 -7.49
N GLN A 101 4.28 -1.70 -8.32
CA GLN A 101 3.85 -0.85 -9.42
C GLN A 101 2.92 -1.58 -10.40
N ILE A 102 3.20 -2.83 -10.73
CA ILE A 102 2.35 -3.66 -11.61
C ILE A 102 1.02 -4.02 -10.94
N MET A 103 1.02 -4.22 -9.62
CA MET A 103 -0.18 -4.61 -8.88
C MET A 103 -1.04 -3.42 -8.45
N ALA A 104 -0.46 -2.22 -8.37
CA ALA A 104 -1.14 -1.03 -7.88
C ALA A 104 -2.48 -0.75 -8.58
N PRO A 105 -2.62 -0.82 -9.93
CA PRO A 105 -3.90 -0.60 -10.60
C PRO A 105 -5.00 -1.56 -10.13
N PHE A 106 -4.67 -2.84 -9.92
CA PHE A 106 -5.63 -3.82 -9.39
C PHE A 106 -6.02 -3.52 -7.95
N LEU A 107 -5.06 -3.13 -7.10
CA LEU A 107 -5.34 -2.77 -5.70
C LEU A 107 -6.18 -1.50 -5.61
N TRP A 108 -5.85 -0.47 -6.40
CA TRP A 108 -6.64 0.76 -6.50
C TRP A 108 -8.06 0.48 -6.94
N TYR A 109 -8.23 -0.37 -7.95
CA TYR A 109 -9.56 -0.80 -8.35
C TYR A 109 -10.25 -1.51 -7.18
N LEU A 110 -9.67 -2.59 -6.63
CA LEU A 110 -10.33 -3.39 -5.61
C LEU A 110 -10.77 -2.59 -4.37
N TYR A 111 -9.95 -1.65 -3.88
CA TYR A 111 -10.26 -0.88 -2.68
C TYR A 111 -11.05 0.42 -2.94
N CYS A 112 -10.83 1.07 -4.08
CA CYS A 112 -11.37 2.41 -4.38
C CYS A 112 -12.38 2.42 -5.54
N GLU A 113 -12.84 1.27 -6.03
CA GLU A 113 -13.84 1.17 -7.11
C GLU A 113 -15.12 1.97 -6.78
N PRO A 114 -15.65 2.78 -7.72
CA PRO A 114 -16.74 3.72 -7.47
C PRO A 114 -18.02 3.12 -6.88
N SER A 115 -18.39 1.89 -7.27
CA SER A 115 -19.62 1.23 -6.80
C SER A 115 -19.43 0.54 -5.45
N GLN A 116 -18.19 0.37 -5.00
CA GLN A 116 -17.79 -0.32 -3.77
C GLN A 116 -18.65 -1.56 -3.50
N LEU A 117 -18.66 -2.49 -4.46
CA LEU A 117 -19.49 -3.69 -4.37
C LEU A 117 -19.17 -4.48 -3.09
N GLN A 118 -20.18 -4.70 -2.26
CA GLN A 118 -20.05 -5.43 -0.99
C GLN A 118 -19.56 -6.88 -1.19
N GLU A 119 -19.77 -7.44 -2.38
CA GLU A 119 -19.29 -8.77 -2.73
C GLU A 119 -17.76 -8.89 -2.60
N TYR A 120 -17.03 -7.78 -2.80
CA TYR A 120 -15.59 -7.73 -2.64
C TYR A 120 -15.13 -7.64 -1.18
N ALA A 121 -16.01 -7.36 -0.21
CA ALA A 121 -15.63 -7.08 1.18
C ALA A 121 -14.76 -8.18 1.80
N LYS A 122 -15.14 -9.45 1.60
CA LYS A 122 -14.37 -10.60 2.11
C LYS A 122 -12.99 -10.69 1.46
N LEU A 123 -12.90 -10.45 0.15
CA LEU A 123 -11.65 -10.47 -0.59
C LEU A 123 -10.75 -9.31 -0.17
N ARG A 124 -11.29 -8.08 -0.06
CA ARG A 124 -10.60 -6.90 0.44
C ARG A 124 -9.97 -7.15 1.81
N LEU A 125 -10.77 -7.58 2.78
CA LEU A 125 -10.29 -7.82 4.13
C LEU A 125 -9.21 -8.91 4.17
N ALA A 126 -9.42 -10.03 3.47
CA ALA A 126 -8.46 -11.12 3.45
C ALA A 126 -7.15 -10.72 2.76
N LEU A 127 -7.23 -9.97 1.65
CA LEU A 127 -6.06 -9.49 0.93
C LEU A 127 -5.31 -8.42 1.75
N LEU A 128 -6.02 -7.54 2.46
CA LEU A 128 -5.39 -6.54 3.32
C LEU A 128 -4.51 -7.21 4.38
N LYS A 129 -5.03 -8.26 5.04
CA LYS A 129 -4.26 -9.04 6.01
C LYS A 129 -3.01 -9.67 5.40
N VAL A 130 -3.10 -10.15 4.16
CA VAL A 130 -1.97 -10.71 3.41
C VAL A 130 -0.93 -9.63 3.08
N LEU A 131 -1.37 -8.45 2.65
CA LEU A 131 -0.52 -7.31 2.30
C LEU A 131 0.24 -6.76 3.51
N LEU A 132 -0.44 -6.63 4.65
CA LEU A 132 0.09 -6.03 5.87
C LEU A 132 0.73 -7.04 6.84
N HIS A 133 0.76 -8.33 6.45
CA HIS A 133 1.41 -9.36 7.23
C HIS A 133 2.92 -9.08 7.32
N PRO A 134 3.47 -8.91 8.53
CA PRO A 134 4.90 -8.67 8.70
C PRO A 134 5.68 -9.90 8.22
N ARG A 135 6.67 -9.69 7.35
CA ARG A 135 7.42 -10.81 6.75
C ARG A 135 8.55 -11.32 7.63
N VAL A 136 9.07 -10.45 8.48
CA VAL A 136 10.18 -10.77 9.36
C VAL A 136 9.90 -10.15 10.72
N LEU A 137 9.86 -10.99 11.77
CA LEU A 137 9.84 -10.56 13.18
C LEU A 137 11.23 -10.08 13.64
N CYS A 138 11.93 -9.33 12.79
CA CYS A 138 13.27 -8.84 13.13
C CYS A 138 13.12 -7.40 13.62
N ASP A 139 13.73 -7.10 14.77
CA ASP A 139 13.87 -5.76 15.39
C ASP A 139 14.70 -4.80 14.51
N LYS A 140 14.41 -4.75 13.21
CA LYS A 140 14.98 -3.77 12.31
C LYS A 140 14.31 -2.44 12.60
N GLU A 141 15.12 -1.39 12.71
CA GLU A 141 14.62 -0.02 12.89
C GLU A 141 13.73 0.44 11.71
N GLN A 142 13.81 -0.25 10.57
CA GLN A 142 13.10 0.10 9.34
C GLN A 142 12.38 -1.11 8.71
N PRO A 143 11.20 -0.89 8.12
CA PRO A 143 10.47 -1.90 7.36
C PRO A 143 11.21 -2.31 6.07
N SER A 144 10.92 -3.50 5.55
CA SER A 144 11.44 -3.93 4.23
C SER A 144 10.95 -3.02 3.09
N ILE A 145 11.66 -2.99 1.95
CA ILE A 145 11.27 -2.15 0.80
C ILE A 145 9.86 -2.51 0.34
N LEU A 146 9.51 -3.79 0.26
CA LEU A 146 8.16 -4.21 -0.08
C LEU A 146 7.10 -3.73 0.91
N GLU A 147 7.34 -3.87 2.22
CA GLU A 147 6.44 -3.33 3.25
C GLU A 147 6.29 -1.82 3.12
N GLN A 148 7.37 -1.10 2.81
CA GLN A 148 7.31 0.34 2.54
C GLN A 148 6.41 0.67 1.36
N GLN A 149 6.58 -0.03 0.23
CA GLN A 149 5.79 0.21 -0.97
C GLN A 149 4.31 -0.13 -0.77
N ILE A 150 4.00 -1.22 -0.06
CA ILE A 150 2.63 -1.61 0.28
C ILE A 150 1.98 -0.58 1.21
N LEU A 151 2.65 -0.21 2.30
CA LEU A 151 2.10 0.73 3.28
C LEU A 151 1.90 2.12 2.68
N GLN A 152 2.84 2.59 1.86
CA GLN A 152 2.68 3.86 1.17
C GLN A 152 1.47 3.83 0.24
N LEU A 153 1.31 2.77 -0.56
CA LEU A 153 0.16 2.59 -1.43
C LEU A 153 -1.17 2.57 -0.65
N CYS A 154 -1.21 1.88 0.49
CA CYS A 154 -2.39 1.87 1.36
C CYS A 154 -2.69 3.26 1.94
N CYS A 155 -1.68 4.02 2.39
CA CYS A 155 -1.86 5.39 2.87
C CYS A 155 -2.43 6.30 1.77
N ASP A 156 -1.93 6.17 0.54
CA ASP A 156 -2.38 6.96 -0.59
C ASP A 156 -3.84 6.68 -0.96
N MET A 157 -4.34 5.46 -0.69
CA MET A 157 -5.74 5.07 -0.94
C MET A 157 -6.74 5.66 0.06
N VAL A 158 -6.32 5.96 1.29
CA VAL A 158 -7.23 6.37 2.38
C VAL A 158 -8.14 7.54 1.99
N PRO A 159 -7.65 8.64 1.38
CA PRO A 159 -8.51 9.75 0.97
C PRO A 159 -9.54 9.38 -0.12
N CYS A 160 -9.35 8.27 -0.82
CA CYS A 160 -10.21 7.80 -1.89
C CYS A 160 -11.22 6.73 -1.43
N LEU A 161 -11.17 6.30 -0.17
CA LEU A 161 -12.14 5.36 0.39
C LEU A 161 -13.50 6.05 0.57
N GLN A 162 -14.57 5.37 0.17
CA GLN A 162 -15.92 5.89 0.30
C GLN A 162 -16.57 5.43 1.59
N ILE A 163 -17.37 6.31 2.18
CA ILE A 163 -18.09 6.06 3.42
C ILE A 163 -19.53 6.58 3.23
N ARG A 164 -20.45 5.72 2.80
CA ARG A 164 -21.85 6.10 2.53
C ARG A 164 -22.86 5.44 3.46
N ASP A 165 -22.53 4.26 3.96
CA ASP A 165 -23.41 3.44 4.80
C ASP A 165 -22.61 2.70 5.88
N LEU A 166 -23.34 2.04 6.79
CA LEU A 166 -22.79 1.30 7.92
C LEU A 166 -21.72 0.26 7.52
N ILE A 167 -21.93 -0.46 6.42
CA ILE A 167 -21.04 -1.53 5.98
C ILE A 167 -19.74 -0.92 5.47
N GLN A 168 -19.84 0.10 4.61
CA GLN A 168 -18.67 0.82 4.09
C GLN A 168 -17.90 1.51 5.22
N THR A 169 -18.58 2.13 6.18
CA THR A 169 -17.93 2.72 7.36
C THR A 169 -17.11 1.68 8.11
N THR A 170 -17.69 0.51 8.37
CA THR A 170 -16.98 -0.56 9.10
C THR A 170 -15.77 -1.07 8.31
N GLU A 171 -15.89 -1.25 7.00
CA GLU A 171 -14.75 -1.65 6.16
C GLU A 171 -13.63 -0.61 6.15
N VAL A 172 -13.97 0.68 6.05
CA VAL A 172 -12.97 1.76 6.08
C VAL A 172 -12.32 1.90 7.45
N MET A 173 -13.08 1.76 8.54
CA MET A 173 -12.52 1.73 9.90
C MET A 173 -11.50 0.61 10.05
N LEU A 174 -11.84 -0.62 9.63
CA LEU A 174 -10.93 -1.76 9.68
C LEU A 174 -9.70 -1.57 8.80
N PHE A 175 -9.88 -1.00 7.58
CA PHE A 175 -8.77 -0.71 6.69
C PHE A 175 -7.78 0.27 7.35
N ILE A 176 -8.29 1.37 7.88
CA ILE A 176 -7.47 2.40 8.52
C ILE A 176 -6.80 1.84 9.77
N GLU A 177 -7.50 1.08 10.60
CA GLU A 177 -6.95 0.47 11.80
C GLU A 177 -5.76 -0.45 11.48
N GLU A 178 -5.92 -1.37 10.53
CA GLU A 178 -4.86 -2.31 10.13
C GLU A 178 -3.64 -1.57 9.54
N VAL A 179 -3.88 -0.55 8.70
CA VAL A 179 -2.79 0.28 8.13
C VAL A 179 -2.09 1.05 9.24
N TYR A 180 -2.84 1.68 10.14
CA TYR A 180 -2.29 2.47 11.25
C TYR A 180 -1.42 1.63 12.17
N LEU A 181 -1.95 0.48 12.62
CA LEU A 181 -1.20 -0.47 13.45
C LEU A 181 0.06 -0.99 12.76
N SER A 182 0.03 -1.13 11.44
CA SER A 182 1.21 -1.54 10.67
C SER A 182 2.27 -0.44 10.60
N LEU A 183 1.88 0.84 10.48
CA LEU A 183 2.80 1.98 10.55
C LEU A 183 3.45 2.10 11.94
N LEU A 184 2.69 1.81 13.00
CA LEU A 184 3.16 1.86 14.39
C LEU A 184 4.27 0.85 14.72
N ARG A 185 4.52 -0.14 13.85
CA ARG A 185 5.68 -1.04 14.00
C ARG A 185 7.02 -0.31 13.83
N HIS A 186 7.04 0.78 13.04
CA HIS A 186 8.24 1.60 12.79
C HIS A 186 7.89 3.10 12.84
N PRO A 187 7.50 3.63 14.01
CA PRO A 187 6.85 4.94 14.11
C PRO A 187 7.80 6.11 13.80
N VAL A 188 9.10 5.93 14.05
CA VAL A 188 10.13 6.92 13.71
C VAL A 188 10.27 7.06 12.19
N PHE A 189 10.23 5.95 11.46
CA PHE A 189 10.33 5.93 10.00
C PHE A 189 9.07 6.54 9.37
N TRP A 190 7.89 6.14 9.84
CA TRP A 190 6.59 6.56 9.30
C TRP A 190 6.03 7.86 9.89
N LYS A 191 6.87 8.70 10.49
CA LYS A 191 6.40 9.89 11.24
C LYS A 191 5.45 10.78 10.42
N ILE A 192 5.76 11.03 9.14
CA ILE A 192 4.95 11.90 8.27
C ILE A 192 3.60 11.23 7.98
N GLN A 193 3.63 9.95 7.59
CA GLN A 193 2.44 9.16 7.27
C GLN A 193 1.54 9.00 8.50
N LEU A 194 2.11 8.78 9.70
CA LEU A 194 1.36 8.73 10.95
C LEU A 194 0.66 10.05 11.26
N ILE A 195 1.30 11.20 11.04
CA ILE A 195 0.66 12.51 11.20
C ILE A 195 -0.51 12.67 10.22
N GLN A 196 -0.29 12.35 8.93
CA GLN A 196 -1.33 12.44 7.91
C GLN A 196 -2.50 11.49 8.20
N MET A 197 -2.21 10.25 8.58
CA MET A 197 -3.20 9.26 8.96
C MET A 197 -3.97 9.65 10.22
N THR A 198 -3.33 10.31 11.18
CA THR A 198 -4.00 10.85 12.38
C THR A 198 -5.04 11.92 12.00
N LEU A 199 -4.75 12.76 11.01
CA LEU A 199 -5.73 13.71 10.48
C LEU A 199 -6.90 12.99 9.79
N GLN A 200 -6.61 11.96 8.97
CA GLN A 200 -7.65 11.16 8.34
C GLN A 200 -8.52 10.41 9.36
N LEU A 201 -7.91 9.88 10.43
CA LEU A 201 -8.60 9.24 11.55
C LEU A 201 -9.63 10.18 12.20
N LEU A 202 -9.29 11.45 12.42
CA LEU A 202 -10.22 12.44 12.96
C LEU A 202 -11.44 12.63 12.04
N CYS A 203 -11.21 12.77 10.73
CA CYS A 203 -12.30 12.87 9.75
C CYS A 203 -13.19 11.63 9.76
N VAL A 204 -12.59 10.43 9.82
CA VAL A 204 -13.34 9.17 9.86
C VAL A 204 -14.07 8.98 11.18
N CYS A 205 -13.54 9.45 12.31
CA CYS A 205 -14.24 9.43 13.59
C CYS A 205 -15.55 10.22 13.53
N GLU A 206 -15.51 11.43 12.96
CA GLU A 206 -16.71 12.27 12.79
C GLU A 206 -17.76 11.55 11.94
N VAL A 207 -17.37 11.02 10.79
CA VAL A 207 -18.29 10.30 9.90
C VAL A 207 -18.81 9.02 10.55
N SER A 208 -17.96 8.27 11.26
CA SER A 208 -18.34 7.02 11.92
C SER A 208 -19.33 7.25 13.06
N LEU A 209 -19.15 8.31 13.85
CA LEU A 209 -20.12 8.72 14.86
C LEU A 209 -21.48 9.09 14.25
N ASN A 210 -21.47 9.80 13.11
CA ASN A 210 -22.69 10.19 12.43
C ASN A 210 -23.47 9.00 11.84
N ILE A 211 -22.79 7.96 11.34
CA ILE A 211 -23.42 6.81 10.68
C ILE A 211 -23.73 5.67 11.66
N THR A 212 -22.79 5.36 12.55
CA THR A 212 -22.84 4.16 13.40
C THR A 212 -23.11 4.47 14.87
N GLY A 213 -22.87 5.70 15.31
CA GLY A 213 -22.88 6.08 16.72
C GLY A 213 -21.66 5.60 17.51
N GLU A 214 -20.67 4.98 16.86
CA GLU A 214 -19.48 4.44 17.51
C GLU A 214 -18.18 4.87 16.79
N CYS A 215 -17.12 5.09 17.56
CA CYS A 215 -15.77 5.35 17.04
C CYS A 215 -14.68 4.91 18.04
N SER A 216 -15.03 4.02 18.97
CA SER A 216 -14.20 3.67 20.13
C SER A 216 -12.82 3.13 19.73
N SER A 217 -12.78 2.24 18.74
CA SER A 217 -11.54 1.67 18.20
C SER A 217 -10.62 2.74 17.61
N LEU A 218 -11.17 3.73 16.90
CA LEU A 218 -10.39 4.83 16.32
C LEU A 218 -9.87 5.80 17.38
N ILE A 219 -10.65 6.05 18.44
CA ILE A 219 -10.20 6.88 19.57
C ILE A 219 -8.97 6.26 20.22
N HIS A 220 -8.95 4.95 20.44
CA HIS A 220 -7.79 4.27 21.00
C HIS A 220 -6.53 4.42 20.14
N LEU A 221 -6.67 4.42 18.81
CA LEU A 221 -5.55 4.71 17.89
C LEU A 221 -5.06 6.16 18.04
N LEU A 222 -5.98 7.13 18.17
CA LEU A 222 -5.64 8.53 18.39
C LEU A 222 -4.92 8.74 19.73
N GLU A 223 -5.36 8.11 20.81
CA GLU A 223 -4.68 8.16 22.11
C GLU A 223 -3.24 7.66 22.01
N HIS A 224 -3.04 6.52 21.33
CA HIS A 224 -1.70 5.99 21.09
C HIS A 224 -0.83 6.92 20.25
N SER A 225 -1.43 7.60 19.26
CA SER A 225 -0.74 8.57 18.41
C SER A 225 -0.18 9.75 19.20
N VAL A 226 -0.96 10.24 20.18
CA VAL A 226 -0.62 11.43 20.96
C VAL A 226 0.62 11.19 21.80
N GLU A 227 0.74 10.01 22.42
CA GLU A 227 1.92 9.65 23.20
C GLU A 227 3.19 9.60 22.34
N LEU A 228 3.11 9.00 21.14
CA LEU A 228 4.24 8.94 20.20
C LEU A 228 4.64 10.31 19.65
N LEU A 229 3.66 11.17 19.35
CA LEU A 229 3.92 12.53 18.87
C LEU A 229 4.50 13.44 19.97
N LYS A 230 4.11 13.23 21.23
CA LYS A 230 4.72 13.90 22.39
C LYS A 230 6.18 13.51 22.56
N GLU A 231 6.51 12.22 22.50
CA GLU A 231 7.90 11.73 22.57
C GLU A 231 8.78 12.28 21.43
N ALA A 232 8.22 12.36 20.22
CA ALA A 232 8.92 12.94 19.06
C ALA A 232 9.25 14.44 19.22
N ASN A 233 8.47 15.18 20.01
CA ASN A 233 8.74 16.59 20.33
C ASN A 233 9.81 16.77 21.42
N ILE A 234 10.08 15.75 22.24
CA ILE A 234 11.15 15.80 23.26
C ILE A 234 12.54 15.71 22.60
N LEU A 235 12.68 15.01 21.47
CA LEU A 235 13.96 14.92 20.73
C LEU A 235 14.35 16.23 20.00
N VAL A 236 13.38 17.09 19.66
CA VAL A 236 13.66 18.42 19.08
C VAL A 236 14.22 19.37 20.15
N SER A 237 13.70 19.29 21.38
CA SER A 237 14.20 20.09 22.52
C SER A 237 15.58 19.64 23.01
N ILE A 238 15.91 18.34 22.93
CA ILE A 238 17.22 17.82 23.36
C ILE A 238 18.33 18.14 22.33
N LYS A 239 18.04 18.16 21.02
CA LYS A 239 19.03 18.59 20.00
C LYS A 239 19.33 20.10 20.04
N GLN A 240 18.36 20.94 20.42
CA GLN A 240 18.60 22.38 20.59
C GLN A 240 19.39 22.69 21.88
N SER A 241 19.16 21.94 22.97
CA SER A 241 19.89 22.11 24.24
C SER A 241 21.35 21.63 24.19
N LYS A 242 21.70 20.63 23.37
CA LYS A 242 23.10 20.22 23.17
C LYS A 242 23.90 21.15 22.24
N LYS A 243 23.25 21.94 21.37
CA LYS A 243 23.95 22.90 20.49
C LYS A 243 24.28 24.22 21.17
N GLN A 244 23.57 24.58 22.25
CA GLN A 244 23.88 25.76 23.08
C GLN A 244 24.89 25.51 24.21
N ASN A 245 25.11 24.25 24.61
CA ASN A 245 25.98 23.92 25.76
C ASN A 245 27.42 23.51 25.41
N PHE A 246 27.81 23.45 24.13
CA PHE A 246 29.17 23.07 23.70
C PHE A 246 30.00 24.18 23.04
N SER A 247 29.54 25.44 23.05
CA SER A 247 30.36 26.60 22.64
C SER A 247 30.78 27.50 23.80
N GLY A 248 30.96 26.92 25.00
CA GLY A 248 31.53 27.63 26.14
C GLY A 248 32.99 27.25 26.36
N HIS A 249 33.92 28.18 26.11
CA HIS A 249 35.26 28.17 26.69
C HIS A 249 35.81 29.62 26.80
N PRO A 250 36.77 29.91 27.70
CA PRO A 250 36.50 30.36 29.06
C PRO A 250 37.09 31.75 29.41
N ARG A 251 36.74 32.21 30.63
CA ARG A 251 37.19 33.35 31.48
C ARG A 251 38.64 33.83 31.21
N SER A 252 39.05 35.10 31.38
CA SER A 252 38.92 36.01 32.55
C SER A 252 39.56 37.40 32.28
N PHE A 253 39.05 38.43 32.94
CA PHE A 253 39.62 39.79 33.14
C PHE A 253 40.90 39.77 34.01
N PRO A 254 41.81 40.77 33.95
CA PRO A 254 41.62 42.04 34.68
C PRO A 254 42.11 43.31 33.93
N GLY A 255 41.55 44.46 34.30
CA GLY A 255 42.11 45.77 33.94
C GLY A 255 43.10 46.28 35.00
N ALA A 256 43.95 47.23 34.61
CA ALA A 256 44.29 48.42 35.39
C ALA A 256 45.14 49.37 34.52
N GLN A 257 44.78 50.64 34.61
CA GLN A 257 45.46 51.81 34.04
C GLN A 257 46.82 52.04 34.72
N SER A 258 47.77 52.59 33.96
CA SER A 258 48.68 53.69 34.34
C SER A 258 49.19 54.34 33.07
#